data_AF-A0A7W0KQV3-F1
#
_entry.id   AF-A0A7W0KQV3-F1
#
_cell.length_a   1.000
_cell.length_b   1.000
_cell.length_c   1.000
_cell.angle_alpha   90.00
_cell.angle_beta   90.00
_cell.angle_gamma   90.00
#
_symmetry.space_group_name_H-M   'P 1'
#
loop_
_entity.id
_entity.type
_entity.pdbx_description
1 polymer ?
#
loop_
_entity_poly.entity_id
_entity_poly.type
_entity_poly.pdbx_seq_one_letter_code
_entity_poly.pdbx_strand_id
1 'polypeptide(L)'
;LALAGLADEAQRRGAPLIAARRGADAAALTNDVVRRAELLVGAAQAALVGGEVRRAAELIAAAREADADRVSRLDARRVVVRLLVAAGDIDGARQQVEALDLAYGDTDPVATAKLLSEVARPLLAVAPFVAAPFTERVWELAASAGGSAALYAEVLYGCGRFVQGDLEGASQHTAVWPELLRLEGAVAAGSFLAETVVLYQGFSYQVGAALRLLDEIEGQIRRHCATGALVSVLVARSLISYGVDLRECVAAGWEALLLSAETGQTGLTSVAETTLAIASATVGDEALTDEVCERLLATGETRHEVWARAALGRLHLVAGRPEAAVAQFALLRERAGGQNTSFAQFEADEAEAFVRVGRIDDARALVPVLADYAAAMGPWAVGMHQRVLALVADDIDEANAHFRAAQAALSETDNRIAQGIVELSWGERLRRAKRRAEARRRLERAVELFGRVGATGFRRRAEAELAAAGGGGDRSRPTIELLGATELQMARLAVGGATNRDIASQLFVSPRTVENHLGAVYRKLGVAGRPGLLSRAAEDPTYESPGVVEIGSTVG
;
A
#
# COMPACT_ATOMS: atom_id res chain seq x y z
N LEU A 1 -10.91 33.68 24.88
CA LEU A 1 -12.22 33.15 24.43
C LEU A 1 -12.37 33.18 22.90
N ALA A 2 -12.19 34.31 22.22
CA ALA A 2 -12.33 34.39 20.76
C ALA A 2 -11.41 33.42 19.97
N LEU A 3 -10.13 33.31 20.34
CA LEU A 3 -9.18 32.42 19.65
C LEU A 3 -9.48 30.93 19.83
N ALA A 4 -10.02 30.52 20.98
CA ALA A 4 -10.45 29.13 21.20
C ALA A 4 -11.66 28.79 20.31
N GLY A 5 -12.64 29.70 20.21
CA GLY A 5 -13.76 29.53 19.29
C GLY A 5 -13.34 29.46 17.82
N LEU A 6 -12.32 30.25 17.42
CA LEU A 6 -11.73 30.18 16.09
C LEU A 6 -10.99 28.87 15.83
N ALA A 7 -10.35 28.28 16.85
CA ALA A 7 -9.73 26.96 16.74
C ALA A 7 -10.81 25.88 16.50
N ASP A 8 -11.90 25.91 17.28
CA ASP A 8 -13.01 24.97 17.12
C ASP A 8 -13.70 25.12 15.75
N GLU A 9 -13.84 26.35 15.26
CA GLU A 9 -14.38 26.62 13.93
C GLU A 9 -13.46 26.13 12.81
N ALA A 10 -12.15 26.36 12.93
CA ALA A 10 -11.18 25.82 11.99
C ALA A 10 -11.20 24.29 11.96
N GLN A 11 -11.33 23.64 13.13
CA GLN A 11 -11.47 22.19 13.23
C GLN A 11 -12.73 21.70 12.50
N ARG A 12 -13.89 22.33 12.73
CA ARG A 12 -15.15 21.99 12.04
C ARG A 12 -15.09 22.20 10.53
N ARG A 13 -14.29 23.16 10.06
CA ARG A 13 -14.06 23.43 8.63
C ARG A 13 -12.96 22.56 8.02
N GLY A 14 -12.41 21.60 8.76
CA GLY A 14 -11.36 20.71 8.26
C GLY A 14 -10.02 21.42 8.03
N ALA A 15 -9.71 22.49 8.77
CA ALA A 15 -8.45 23.23 8.68
C ALA A 15 -7.53 22.95 9.88
N PRO A 16 -6.92 21.76 9.99
CA PRO A 16 -6.23 21.28 11.19
C PRO A 16 -5.04 22.15 11.60
N LEU A 17 -4.23 22.64 10.64
CA LEU A 17 -3.07 23.49 10.96
C LEU A 17 -3.47 24.88 11.49
N ILE A 18 -4.61 25.40 11.04
CA ILE A 18 -5.17 26.65 11.58
C ILE A 18 -5.69 26.39 12.99
N ALA A 19 -6.43 25.29 13.20
CA ALA A 19 -6.91 24.92 14.52
C ALA A 19 -5.77 24.74 15.53
N ALA A 20 -4.69 24.04 15.14
CA ALA A 20 -3.50 23.86 15.95
C ALA A 20 -2.86 25.19 16.36
N ARG A 21 -2.65 26.09 15.39
CA ARG A 21 -2.05 27.41 15.65
C ARG A 21 -2.93 28.25 16.58
N ARG A 22 -4.24 28.34 16.31
CA ARG A 22 -5.18 29.14 17.12
C ARG A 22 -5.37 28.57 18.52
N GLY A 23 -5.35 27.26 18.69
CA GLY A 23 -5.37 26.60 19.99
C GLY A 23 -4.12 26.93 20.81
N ALA A 24 -2.93 26.85 20.21
CA ALA A 24 -1.68 27.23 20.86
C ALA A 24 -1.63 28.73 21.21
N ASP A 25 -2.07 29.62 20.31
CA ASP A 25 -2.18 31.06 20.58
C ASP A 25 -3.12 31.32 21.77
N ALA A 26 -4.26 30.62 21.83
CA ALA A 26 -5.20 30.73 22.93
C ALA A 26 -4.61 30.24 24.26
N ALA A 27 -3.81 29.17 24.24
CA ALA A 27 -3.12 28.64 25.41
C ALA A 27 -2.10 29.65 25.98
N ALA A 28 -1.37 30.35 25.11
CA ALA A 28 -0.40 31.36 25.51
C ALA A 28 -1.02 32.58 26.21
N LEU A 29 -2.31 32.86 25.94
CA LEU A 29 -3.02 34.03 26.45
C LEU A 29 -3.86 33.78 27.71
N THR A 30 -4.01 32.52 28.14
CA THR A 30 -4.73 32.19 29.38
C THR A 30 -3.75 32.09 30.55
N ASN A 31 -4.15 32.59 31.71
CA ASN A 31 -3.43 32.42 32.98
C ASN A 31 -3.92 31.22 33.80
N ASP A 32 -5.06 30.63 33.43
CA ASP A 32 -5.58 29.40 34.01
C ASP A 32 -4.77 28.20 33.48
N VAL A 33 -4.11 27.51 34.41
CA VAL A 33 -3.19 26.39 34.14
C VAL A 33 -3.92 25.17 33.56
N VAL A 34 -5.10 24.82 34.10
CA VAL A 34 -5.90 23.69 33.63
C VAL A 34 -6.41 23.99 32.22
N ARG A 35 -6.93 25.21 32.03
CA ARG A 35 -7.42 25.62 30.71
C ARG A 35 -6.29 25.72 29.68
N ARG A 36 -5.09 26.15 30.08
CA ARG A 36 -3.90 26.16 29.22
C ARG A 36 -3.58 24.76 28.74
N ALA A 37 -3.51 23.78 29.64
CA ALA A 37 -3.23 22.40 29.30
C ALA A 37 -4.30 21.80 28.35
N GLU A 38 -5.58 22.08 28.58
CA GLU A 38 -6.67 21.69 27.67
C GLU A 38 -6.49 22.20 26.24
N LEU A 39 -6.17 23.49 26.09
CA LEU A 39 -5.97 24.12 24.79
C LEU A 39 -4.73 23.55 24.07
N LEU A 40 -3.66 23.26 24.82
CA LEU A 40 -2.46 22.63 24.27
C LEU A 40 -2.72 21.19 23.79
N VAL A 41 -3.51 20.40 24.53
CA VAL A 41 -3.93 19.05 24.10
C VAL A 41 -4.74 19.12 22.82
N GLY A 42 -5.73 20.02 22.74
CA GLY A 42 -6.52 20.21 21.52
C GLY A 42 -5.67 20.67 20.33
N ALA A 43 -4.72 21.59 20.57
CA ALA A 43 -3.76 22.02 19.55
C ALA A 43 -2.86 20.88 19.06
N ALA A 44 -2.39 20.01 19.98
CA ALA A 44 -1.59 18.84 19.63
C ALA A 44 -2.37 17.82 18.78
N GLN A 45 -3.64 17.58 19.10
CA GLN A 45 -4.53 16.73 18.29
C GLN A 45 -4.68 17.28 16.86
N ALA A 46 -4.93 18.58 16.73
CA ALA A 46 -5.05 19.23 15.44
C ALA A 46 -3.72 19.22 14.65
N ALA A 47 -2.58 19.43 15.34
CA ALA A 47 -1.26 19.37 14.73
C ALA A 47 -0.96 17.98 14.14
N LEU A 48 -1.31 16.89 14.84
CA LEU A 48 -1.19 15.53 14.31
C LEU A 48 -2.00 15.31 13.04
N VAL A 49 -3.27 15.74 13.03
CA VAL A 49 -4.13 15.63 11.82
C VAL A 49 -3.54 16.42 10.65
N GLY A 50 -2.92 17.57 10.94
CA GLY A 50 -2.22 18.39 9.95
C GLY A 50 -0.83 17.90 9.56
N GLY A 51 -0.30 16.84 10.18
CA GLY A 51 1.03 16.31 9.88
C GLY A 51 2.20 17.06 10.54
N GLU A 52 1.96 17.91 11.55
CA GLU A 52 3.02 18.56 12.34
C GLU A 52 3.40 17.69 13.57
N VAL A 53 3.90 16.47 13.36
CA VAL A 53 4.20 15.48 14.44
C VAL A 53 5.14 16.05 15.50
N ARG A 54 6.23 16.69 15.08
CA ARG A 54 7.21 17.30 16.01
C ARG A 54 6.54 18.35 16.90
N ARG A 55 5.72 19.21 16.31
CA ARG A 55 5.01 20.25 17.05
C ARG A 55 3.97 19.66 18.00
N ALA A 56 3.27 18.60 17.58
CA ALA A 56 2.35 17.90 18.47
C ALA A 56 3.07 17.34 19.71
N ALA A 57 4.28 16.80 19.55
CA ALA A 57 5.12 16.34 20.66
C ALA A 57 5.55 17.50 21.59
N GLU A 58 5.91 18.66 21.03
CA GLU A 58 6.22 19.87 21.81
C GLU A 58 4.99 20.37 22.58
N LEU A 59 3.82 20.41 21.95
CA LEU A 59 2.58 20.86 22.56
C LEU A 59 2.11 19.93 23.70
N ILE A 60 2.24 18.61 23.54
CA ILE A 60 1.87 17.66 24.60
C ILE A 60 2.87 17.70 25.77
N ALA A 61 4.15 17.98 25.51
CA ALA A 61 5.14 18.21 26.55
C ALA A 61 4.81 19.50 27.35
N ALA A 62 4.52 20.60 26.66
CA ALA A 62 4.11 21.86 27.29
C ALA A 62 2.80 21.71 28.09
N ALA A 63 1.86 20.90 27.61
CA ALA A 63 0.63 20.60 28.36
C ALA A 63 0.94 19.89 29.68
N ARG A 64 1.91 18.97 29.69
CA ARG A 64 2.35 18.24 30.89
C ARG A 64 3.06 19.13 31.89
N GLU A 65 3.88 20.07 31.41
CA GLU A 65 4.54 21.06 32.27
C GLU A 65 3.53 22.02 32.92
N ALA A 66 2.46 22.36 32.21
CA ALA A 66 1.36 23.16 32.77
C ALA A 66 0.58 22.36 33.82
N ASP A 67 0.07 21.17 33.46
CA ASP A 67 -0.74 20.33 34.34
C ASP A 67 -0.48 18.84 34.03
N ALA A 68 0.31 18.19 34.89
CA ALA A 68 0.65 16.79 34.75
C ALA A 68 -0.57 15.86 34.90
N ASP A 69 -1.54 16.24 35.73
CA ASP A 69 -2.77 15.47 35.95
C ASP A 69 -3.67 15.55 34.72
N ARG A 70 -3.69 16.69 34.02
CA ARG A 70 -4.45 16.85 32.77
C ARG A 70 -3.99 15.91 31.67
N VAL A 71 -2.68 15.69 31.54
CA VAL A 71 -2.11 14.77 30.54
C VAL A 71 -2.33 13.30 30.90
N SER A 72 -2.73 13.02 32.13
CA SER A 72 -3.16 11.67 32.54
C SER A 72 -4.58 11.32 32.05
N ARG A 73 -5.35 12.28 31.55
CA ARG A 73 -6.68 12.02 30.96
C ARG A 73 -6.57 11.35 29.58
N LEU A 74 -7.61 10.58 29.23
CA LEU A 74 -7.64 9.71 28.05
C LEU A 74 -7.46 10.44 26.72
N ASP A 75 -8.04 11.63 26.57
CA ASP A 75 -7.92 12.44 25.35
C ASP A 75 -6.50 12.96 25.08
N ALA A 76 -5.73 13.24 26.14
CA ALA A 76 -4.32 13.59 26.06
C ALA A 76 -3.44 12.34 25.82
N ARG A 77 -3.76 11.22 26.48
CA ARG A 77 -3.10 9.92 26.23
C ARG A 77 -3.27 9.46 24.79
N ARG A 78 -4.40 9.79 24.16
CA ARG A 78 -4.64 9.49 22.74
C ARG A 78 -3.65 10.20 21.81
N VAL A 79 -3.24 11.42 22.14
CA VAL A 79 -2.17 12.12 21.40
C VAL A 79 -0.86 11.37 21.53
N VAL A 80 -0.51 10.92 22.73
CA VAL A 80 0.72 10.14 22.98
C VAL A 80 0.72 8.83 22.21
N VAL A 81 -0.39 8.08 22.23
CA VAL A 81 -0.53 6.84 21.45
C VAL A 81 -0.36 7.10 19.95
N ARG A 82 -0.99 8.15 19.41
CA ARG A 82 -0.82 8.52 17.99
C ARG A 82 0.61 8.94 17.64
N LEU A 83 1.34 9.58 18.55
CA LEU A 83 2.76 9.90 18.37
C LEU A 83 3.63 8.63 18.29
N LEU A 84 3.36 7.64 19.16
CA LEU A 84 4.04 6.34 19.11
C LEU A 84 3.78 5.62 17.78
N VAL A 85 2.51 5.58 17.34
CA VAL A 85 2.11 5.00 16.06
C VAL A 85 2.79 5.72 14.88
N ALA A 86 2.79 7.06 14.87
CA ALA A 86 3.45 7.85 13.84
C ALA A 86 4.97 7.58 13.77
N ALA A 87 5.60 7.30 14.90
CA ALA A 87 7.01 6.92 14.99
C ALA A 87 7.28 5.44 14.66
N GLY A 88 6.24 4.60 14.56
CA GLY A 88 6.35 3.16 14.29
C GLY A 88 6.46 2.29 15.55
N ASP A 89 6.37 2.87 16.75
CA ASP A 89 6.38 2.15 18.03
C ASP A 89 4.99 1.57 18.35
N ILE A 90 4.57 0.58 17.56
CA ILE A 90 3.27 -0.08 17.71
C ILE A 90 3.19 -0.88 19.01
N ASP A 91 4.28 -1.50 19.46
CA ASP A 91 4.31 -2.26 20.72
C ASP A 91 4.19 -1.34 21.94
N GLY A 92 4.90 -0.20 21.95
CA GLY A 92 4.74 0.82 22.98
C GLY A 92 3.32 1.39 22.99
N ALA A 93 2.76 1.67 21.81
CA ALA A 93 1.36 2.11 21.69
C ALA A 93 0.38 1.08 22.25
N ARG A 94 0.59 -0.21 21.93
CA ARG A 94 -0.24 -1.34 22.40
C ARG A 94 -0.21 -1.48 23.92
N GLN A 95 0.99 -1.48 24.52
CA GLN A 95 1.13 -1.58 25.98
C GLN A 95 0.41 -0.43 26.70
N GLN A 96 0.46 0.78 26.15
CA GLN A 96 -0.26 1.93 26.71
C GLN A 96 -1.78 1.74 26.65
N VAL A 97 -2.35 1.33 25.51
CA VAL A 97 -3.81 1.18 25.38
C VAL A 97 -4.35 0.01 26.19
N GLU A 98 -3.61 -1.10 26.32
CA GLU A 98 -4.00 -2.24 27.17
C GLU A 98 -4.07 -1.84 28.64
N ALA A 99 -3.08 -1.07 29.13
CA ALA A 99 -3.10 -0.56 30.50
C ALA A 99 -4.25 0.43 30.75
N LEU A 100 -4.58 1.26 29.76
CA LEU A 100 -5.67 2.23 29.86
C LEU A 100 -7.06 1.57 29.78
N ASP A 101 -7.24 0.52 28.98
CA ASP A 101 -8.49 -0.25 28.93
C ASP A 101 -8.77 -0.92 30.28
N LEU A 102 -7.76 -1.55 30.89
CA LEU A 102 -7.90 -2.15 32.22
C LEU A 102 -8.29 -1.12 33.30
N ALA A 103 -7.77 0.11 33.19
CA ALA A 103 -8.01 1.14 34.19
C ALA A 103 -9.34 1.89 33.98
N TYR A 104 -9.77 2.09 32.73
CA TYR A 104 -10.85 3.03 32.40
C TYR A 104 -11.97 2.47 31.53
N GLY A 105 -11.88 1.23 31.03
CA GLY A 105 -12.87 0.64 30.14
C GLY A 105 -14.31 0.70 30.70
N ASP A 106 -14.48 0.45 32.00
CA ASP A 106 -15.81 0.47 32.63
C ASP A 106 -16.29 1.88 33.01
N THR A 107 -15.37 2.84 33.17
CA THR A 107 -15.70 4.18 33.70
C THR A 107 -15.82 5.24 32.61
N ASP A 108 -15.06 5.11 31.52
CA ASP A 108 -15.14 5.95 30.32
C ASP A 108 -15.00 5.08 29.05
N PRO A 109 -16.04 4.29 28.74
CA PRO A 109 -15.97 3.30 27.67
C PRO A 109 -15.75 3.93 26.29
N VAL A 110 -16.37 5.07 26.01
CA VAL A 110 -16.27 5.73 24.69
C VAL A 110 -14.88 6.32 24.47
N ALA A 111 -14.27 6.97 25.47
CA ALA A 111 -12.91 7.48 25.31
C ALA A 111 -11.88 6.35 25.20
N THR A 112 -12.10 5.26 25.95
CA THR A 112 -11.26 4.05 25.88
C THR A 112 -11.37 3.38 24.50
N ALA A 113 -12.56 3.27 23.94
CA ALA A 113 -12.76 2.74 22.58
C ALA A 113 -12.02 3.58 21.52
N LYS A 114 -12.03 4.91 21.64
CA LYS A 114 -11.27 5.81 20.74
C LYS A 114 -9.77 5.59 20.85
N LEU A 115 -9.25 5.29 22.05
CA LEU A 115 -7.84 4.97 22.26
C LEU A 115 -7.45 3.64 21.63
N LEU A 116 -8.21 2.58 21.93
CA LEU A 116 -7.99 1.24 21.37
C LEU A 116 -8.03 1.28 19.83
N SER A 117 -8.92 2.10 19.25
CA SER A 117 -9.03 2.28 17.81
C SER A 117 -7.73 2.78 17.15
N GLU A 118 -6.93 3.62 17.83
CA GLU A 118 -5.66 4.14 17.28
C GLU A 118 -4.60 3.04 17.08
N VAL A 119 -4.71 1.93 17.81
CA VAL A 119 -3.82 0.77 17.68
C VAL A 119 -4.44 -0.32 16.82
N ALA A 120 -5.76 -0.53 16.91
CA ALA A 120 -6.46 -1.55 16.13
C ALA A 120 -6.32 -1.34 14.62
N ARG A 121 -6.47 -0.08 14.15
CA ARG A 121 -6.42 0.25 12.71
C ARG A 121 -5.10 -0.13 12.03
N PRO A 122 -3.91 0.35 12.47
CA PRO A 122 -2.66 -0.03 11.82
C PRO A 122 -2.38 -1.52 11.94
N LEU A 123 -2.81 -2.18 13.03
CA LEU A 123 -2.65 -3.62 13.20
C LEU A 123 -3.44 -4.45 12.18
N LEU A 124 -4.60 -3.97 11.70
CA LEU A 124 -5.38 -4.69 10.68
C LEU A 124 -4.55 -4.98 9.41
N ALA A 125 -3.66 -4.07 9.03
CA ALA A 125 -2.82 -4.23 7.83
C ALA A 125 -1.58 -5.13 8.08
N VAL A 126 -1.01 -5.08 9.28
CA VAL A 126 0.33 -5.66 9.55
C VAL A 126 0.33 -6.90 10.46
N ALA A 127 -0.71 -7.07 11.26
CA ALA A 127 -0.89 -8.17 12.22
C ALA A 127 -2.40 -8.39 12.51
N PRO A 128 -3.20 -8.78 11.51
CA PRO A 128 -4.67 -8.79 11.59
C PRO A 128 -5.20 -9.67 12.73
N PHE A 129 -4.60 -10.83 12.99
CA PHE A 129 -5.02 -11.71 14.08
C PHE A 129 -4.75 -11.11 15.47
N VAL A 130 -3.73 -10.25 15.58
CA VAL A 130 -3.48 -9.46 16.81
C VAL A 130 -4.49 -8.33 16.93
N ALA A 131 -4.99 -7.78 15.81
CA ALA A 131 -5.98 -6.71 15.81
C ALA A 131 -7.39 -7.17 16.25
N ALA A 132 -7.77 -8.42 15.95
CA ALA A 132 -9.14 -8.90 16.16
C ALA A 132 -9.69 -8.70 17.60
N PRO A 133 -8.96 -9.05 18.68
CA PRO A 133 -9.44 -8.79 20.04
C PRO A 133 -9.65 -7.29 20.34
N PHE A 134 -8.82 -6.40 19.77
CA PHE A 134 -9.01 -4.96 19.93
C PHE A 134 -10.27 -4.47 19.22
N THR A 135 -10.56 -4.98 18.02
CA THR A 135 -11.77 -4.60 17.28
C THR A 135 -13.06 -5.02 17.98
N GLU A 136 -13.07 -6.20 18.59
CA GLU A 136 -14.17 -6.70 19.41
C GLU A 136 -14.35 -5.84 20.67
N ARG A 137 -13.26 -5.56 21.38
CA ARG A 137 -13.29 -4.71 22.58
C ARG A 137 -13.77 -3.29 22.28
N VAL A 138 -13.36 -2.70 21.16
CA VAL A 138 -13.85 -1.38 20.72
C VAL A 138 -15.36 -1.40 20.51
N TRP A 139 -15.90 -2.48 19.92
CA TRP A 139 -17.32 -2.65 19.69
C TRP A 139 -18.12 -2.76 20.98
N GLU A 140 -17.68 -3.61 21.92
CA GLU A 140 -18.29 -3.76 23.24
C GLU A 140 -18.44 -2.42 23.97
N LEU A 141 -17.41 -1.57 23.90
CA LEU A 141 -17.35 -0.31 24.62
C LEU A 141 -18.19 0.80 23.95
N ALA A 142 -18.32 0.82 22.63
CA ALA A 142 -18.83 2.00 21.91
C ALA A 142 -20.04 1.75 21.01
N ALA A 143 -20.45 0.50 20.72
CA ALA A 143 -21.56 0.21 19.81
C ALA A 143 -22.89 0.85 20.28
N SER A 144 -23.11 0.94 21.59
CA SER A 144 -24.33 1.53 22.18
C SER A 144 -24.25 3.04 22.40
N ALA A 145 -23.10 3.68 22.17
CA ALA A 145 -22.86 5.08 22.51
C ALA A 145 -23.57 6.09 21.59
N GLY A 146 -24.09 5.63 20.44
CA GLY A 146 -24.64 6.47 19.38
C GLY A 146 -23.60 7.38 18.71
N GLY A 147 -24.04 8.15 17.71
CA GLY A 147 -23.19 9.10 16.98
C GLY A 147 -22.00 8.44 16.28
N SER A 148 -20.94 9.21 16.05
CA SER A 148 -19.76 8.71 15.31
C SER A 148 -18.99 7.62 16.05
N ALA A 149 -18.99 7.62 17.39
CA ALA A 149 -18.29 6.60 18.17
C ALA A 149 -18.83 5.19 17.88
N ALA A 150 -20.15 5.03 17.82
CA ALA A 150 -20.78 3.76 17.42
C ALA A 150 -20.41 3.38 15.99
N LEU A 151 -20.44 4.33 15.05
CA LEU A 151 -20.10 4.06 13.63
C LEU A 151 -18.64 3.63 13.44
N TYR A 152 -17.68 4.27 14.14
CA TYR A 152 -16.28 3.84 14.14
C TYR A 152 -16.14 2.40 14.68
N ALA A 153 -16.87 2.08 15.74
CA ALA A 153 -16.84 0.78 16.38
C ALA A 153 -17.43 -0.32 15.48
N GLU A 154 -18.57 -0.05 14.84
CA GLU A 154 -19.20 -0.93 13.85
C GLU A 154 -18.25 -1.27 12.68
N VAL A 155 -17.61 -0.25 12.08
CA VAL A 155 -16.66 -0.48 10.98
C VAL A 155 -15.48 -1.34 11.42
N LEU A 156 -14.84 -1.01 12.55
CA LEU A 156 -13.71 -1.79 13.05
C LEU A 156 -14.10 -3.23 13.37
N TYR A 157 -15.27 -3.42 14.00
CA TYR A 157 -15.79 -4.75 14.31
C TYR A 157 -15.97 -5.57 13.04
N GLY A 158 -16.60 -5.00 12.01
CA GLY A 158 -16.75 -5.65 10.70
C GLY A 158 -15.42 -6.05 10.08
N CYS A 159 -14.38 -5.22 10.18
CA CYS A 159 -13.02 -5.60 9.76
C CYS A 159 -12.46 -6.77 10.59
N GLY A 160 -12.70 -6.79 11.90
CA GLY A 160 -12.34 -7.92 12.77
C GLY A 160 -13.06 -9.23 12.38
N ARG A 161 -14.35 -9.16 12.06
CA ARG A 161 -15.14 -10.30 11.57
C ARG A 161 -14.59 -10.86 10.26
N PHE A 162 -14.15 -9.98 9.35
CA PHE A 162 -13.50 -10.39 8.11
C PHE A 162 -12.23 -11.22 8.38
N VAL A 163 -11.37 -10.75 9.29
CA VAL A 163 -10.14 -11.47 9.68
C VAL A 163 -10.45 -12.85 10.27
N GLN A 164 -11.59 -12.98 10.96
CA GLN A 164 -12.05 -14.25 11.55
C GLN A 164 -12.80 -15.15 10.54
N GLY A 165 -12.94 -14.74 9.27
CA GLY A 165 -13.63 -15.50 8.23
C GLY A 165 -15.15 -15.32 8.16
N ASP A 166 -15.72 -14.42 8.96
CA ASP A 166 -17.15 -14.09 8.95
C ASP A 166 -17.44 -12.98 7.93
N LEU A 167 -17.58 -13.38 6.67
CA LEU A 167 -17.81 -12.47 5.54
C LEU A 167 -19.16 -11.76 5.60
N GLU A 168 -20.20 -12.44 6.10
CA GLU A 168 -21.55 -11.87 6.20
C GLU A 168 -21.57 -10.79 7.28
N GLY A 169 -21.08 -11.09 8.48
CA GLY A 169 -20.94 -10.11 9.56
C GLY A 169 -20.05 -8.94 9.15
N ALA A 170 -18.92 -9.21 8.47
CA ALA A 170 -18.06 -8.15 7.96
C ALA A 170 -18.79 -7.19 7.01
N SER A 171 -19.55 -7.72 6.05
CA SER A 171 -20.31 -6.89 5.12
C SER A 171 -21.42 -6.09 5.80
N GLN A 172 -22.12 -6.67 6.78
CA GLN A 172 -23.19 -6.00 7.50
C GLN A 172 -22.66 -4.83 8.34
N HIS A 173 -21.61 -5.09 9.13
CA HIS A 173 -21.05 -4.10 10.05
C HIS A 173 -20.27 -2.99 9.33
N THR A 174 -19.54 -3.30 8.25
CA THR A 174 -18.82 -2.26 7.49
C THR A 174 -19.74 -1.35 6.68
N ALA A 175 -20.98 -1.76 6.38
CA ALA A 175 -21.91 -1.00 5.53
C ALA A 175 -22.28 0.40 6.05
N VAL A 176 -22.00 0.72 7.32
CA VAL A 176 -22.27 2.03 7.92
C VAL A 176 -21.26 3.12 7.53
N TRP A 177 -20.18 2.78 6.84
CA TRP A 177 -19.12 3.73 6.47
C TRP A 177 -19.58 4.99 5.71
N PRO A 178 -20.60 4.95 4.82
CA PRO A 178 -21.06 6.16 4.13
C PRO A 178 -21.69 7.16 5.11
N GLU A 179 -22.37 6.67 6.15
CA GLU A 179 -22.92 7.52 7.19
C GLU A 179 -21.81 8.16 8.02
N LEU A 180 -20.76 7.38 8.36
CA LEU A 180 -19.58 7.90 9.05
C LEU A 180 -18.91 9.02 8.25
N LEU A 181 -18.69 8.80 6.94
CA LEU A 181 -18.09 9.80 6.06
C LEU A 181 -18.95 11.06 5.97
N ARG A 182 -20.27 10.92 5.90
CA ARG A 182 -21.21 12.06 5.88
C ARG A 182 -21.19 12.84 7.20
N LEU A 183 -21.08 12.17 8.34
CA LEU A 183 -21.14 12.79 9.67
C LEU A 183 -19.85 13.52 10.03
N GLU A 184 -18.70 12.89 9.80
CA GLU A 184 -17.38 13.39 10.21
C GLU A 184 -16.64 14.14 9.09
N GLY A 185 -16.99 13.87 7.83
CA GLY A 185 -16.31 14.40 6.66
C GLY A 185 -14.97 13.71 6.36
N ALA A 186 -14.47 13.93 5.15
CA ALA A 186 -13.29 13.23 4.63
C ALA A 186 -11.99 13.53 5.40
N VAL A 187 -11.81 14.73 5.95
CA VAL A 187 -10.58 15.07 6.70
C VAL A 187 -10.49 14.30 8.02
N ALA A 188 -11.61 14.12 8.73
CA ALA A 188 -11.63 13.42 10.01
C ALA A 188 -11.73 11.90 9.85
N ALA A 189 -12.62 11.40 8.98
CA ALA A 189 -12.84 9.96 8.79
C ALA A 189 -11.91 9.33 7.73
N GLY A 190 -11.27 10.12 6.86
CA GLY A 190 -10.58 9.59 5.68
C GLY A 190 -9.45 8.62 5.97
N SER A 191 -8.54 8.98 6.88
CA SER A 191 -7.45 8.07 7.30
C SER A 191 -7.99 6.77 7.90
N PHE A 192 -9.07 6.87 8.69
CA PHE A 192 -9.70 5.70 9.29
C PHE A 192 -10.29 4.78 8.22
N LEU A 193 -11.04 5.33 7.27
CA LEU A 193 -11.65 4.55 6.19
C LEU A 193 -10.61 3.94 5.26
N ALA A 194 -9.51 4.64 5.00
CA ALA A 194 -8.38 4.13 4.22
C ALA A 194 -7.71 2.91 4.88
N GLU A 195 -7.57 2.92 6.21
CA GLU A 195 -6.94 1.84 6.97
C GLU A 195 -7.92 0.71 7.36
N THR A 196 -9.21 0.86 7.08
CA THR A 196 -10.25 -0.12 7.45
C THR A 196 -11.03 -0.57 6.22
N VAL A 197 -12.06 0.18 5.83
CA VAL A 197 -13.01 -0.16 4.75
C VAL A 197 -12.30 -0.37 3.42
N VAL A 198 -11.35 0.48 3.06
CA VAL A 198 -10.59 0.35 1.80
C VAL A 198 -9.78 -0.94 1.78
N LEU A 199 -9.13 -1.28 2.90
CA LEU A 199 -8.39 -2.54 3.02
C LEU A 199 -9.34 -3.74 2.94
N TYR A 200 -10.45 -3.71 3.68
CA TYR A 200 -11.49 -4.74 3.61
C TYR A 200 -12.01 -4.93 2.19
N GLN A 201 -12.36 -3.85 1.49
CA GLN A 201 -12.84 -3.90 0.11
C GLN A 201 -11.75 -4.42 -0.84
N GLY A 202 -10.48 -4.06 -0.61
CA GLY A 202 -9.35 -4.62 -1.36
C GLY A 202 -9.21 -6.13 -1.18
N PHE A 203 -9.23 -6.62 0.06
CA PHE A 203 -9.08 -8.04 0.37
C PHE A 203 -10.33 -8.89 0.04
N SER A 204 -11.50 -8.26 -0.11
CA SER A 204 -12.74 -8.90 -0.56
C SER A 204 -13.01 -8.74 -2.06
N TYR A 205 -11.99 -8.35 -2.84
CA TYR A 205 -12.04 -8.21 -4.30
C TYR A 205 -13.08 -7.20 -4.80
N GLN A 206 -13.23 -6.10 -4.08
CA GLN A 206 -14.05 -4.94 -4.42
C GLN A 206 -13.16 -3.73 -4.72
N VAL A 207 -12.06 -3.91 -5.45
CA VAL A 207 -11.02 -2.87 -5.65
C VAL A 207 -11.61 -1.63 -6.32
N GLY A 208 -12.56 -1.81 -7.24
CA GLY A 208 -13.26 -0.70 -7.87
C GLY A 208 -14.06 0.17 -6.89
N ALA A 209 -14.66 -0.42 -5.84
CA ALA A 209 -15.34 0.34 -4.79
C ALA A 209 -14.33 1.07 -3.89
N ALA A 210 -13.25 0.38 -3.54
CA ALA A 210 -12.16 0.93 -2.73
C ALA A 210 -11.51 2.16 -3.39
N LEU A 211 -11.21 2.09 -4.69
CA LEU A 211 -10.65 3.22 -5.45
C LEU A 211 -11.59 4.42 -5.50
N ARG A 212 -12.90 4.22 -5.72
CA ARG A 212 -13.88 5.31 -5.71
C ARG A 212 -13.95 6.02 -4.35
N LEU A 213 -13.89 5.25 -3.26
CA LEU A 213 -13.86 5.80 -1.91
C LEU A 213 -12.58 6.62 -1.68
N LEU A 214 -11.42 6.10 -2.11
CA LEU A 214 -10.16 6.85 -2.01
C LEU A 214 -10.19 8.14 -2.84
N ASP A 215 -10.74 8.12 -4.06
CA ASP A 215 -10.84 9.31 -4.90
C ASP A 215 -11.67 10.43 -4.24
N GLU A 216 -12.79 10.06 -3.60
CA GLU A 216 -13.63 11.00 -2.84
C GLU A 216 -12.88 11.59 -1.63
N ILE A 217 -12.26 10.74 -0.82
CA ILE A 217 -11.55 11.14 0.40
C ILE A 217 -10.32 11.99 0.07
N GLU A 218 -9.49 11.53 -0.86
CA GLU A 218 -8.22 12.15 -1.23
C GLU A 218 -8.44 13.56 -1.79
N GLY A 219 -9.39 13.72 -2.70
CA GLY A 219 -9.70 15.03 -3.28
C GLY A 219 -10.07 16.07 -2.22
N GLN A 220 -10.81 15.66 -1.19
CA GLN A 220 -11.16 16.55 -0.07
C GLN A 220 -9.96 16.83 0.84
N ILE A 221 -9.16 15.82 1.18
CA ILE A 221 -7.98 15.99 2.04
C ILE A 221 -6.97 16.94 1.40
N ARG A 222 -6.70 16.78 0.10
CA ARG A 222 -5.81 17.67 -0.66
C ARG A 222 -6.33 19.11 -0.69
N ARG A 223 -7.63 19.32 -0.91
CA ARG A 223 -8.26 20.66 -0.89
C ARG A 223 -8.11 21.40 0.44
N HIS A 224 -8.07 20.67 1.55
CA HIS A 224 -7.96 21.23 2.89
C HIS A 224 -6.52 21.23 3.44
N CYS A 225 -5.53 20.82 2.62
CA CYS A 225 -4.13 20.72 2.99
C CYS A 225 -3.89 19.88 4.26
N ALA A 226 -4.70 18.84 4.49
CA ALA A 226 -4.57 17.94 5.63
C ALA A 226 -3.55 16.82 5.33
N THR A 227 -2.31 17.21 5.08
CA THR A 227 -1.21 16.31 4.63
C THR A 227 -0.97 15.13 5.58
N GLY A 228 -1.18 15.32 6.88
CA GLY A 228 -1.08 14.24 7.86
C GLY A 228 -2.02 13.07 7.56
N ALA A 229 -3.28 13.37 7.24
CA ALA A 229 -4.29 12.37 6.89
C ALA A 229 -4.10 11.74 5.51
N LEU A 230 -3.37 12.42 4.61
CA LEU A 230 -3.12 11.96 3.25
C LEU A 230 -2.16 10.74 3.20
N VAL A 231 -1.24 10.62 4.17
CA VAL A 231 -0.27 9.51 4.21
C VAL A 231 -0.98 8.15 4.20
N SER A 232 -1.90 7.89 5.13
CA SER A 232 -2.63 6.62 5.20
C SER A 232 -3.49 6.34 3.95
N VAL A 233 -4.02 7.39 3.32
CA VAL A 233 -4.81 7.30 2.08
C VAL A 233 -3.92 6.85 0.91
N LEU A 234 -2.73 7.43 0.78
CA LEU A 234 -1.76 7.05 -0.26
C LEU A 234 -1.18 5.65 -0.02
N VAL A 235 -0.94 5.27 1.23
CA VAL A 235 -0.54 3.90 1.60
C VAL A 235 -1.60 2.90 1.15
N ALA A 236 -2.88 3.15 1.48
CA ALA A 236 -3.98 2.29 1.08
C ALA A 236 -4.14 2.23 -0.45
N ARG A 237 -4.02 3.38 -1.14
CA ARG A 237 -4.04 3.47 -2.61
C ARG A 237 -2.94 2.63 -3.24
N SER A 238 -1.72 2.72 -2.73
CA SER A 238 -0.59 1.92 -3.20
C SER A 238 -0.91 0.43 -3.12
N LEU A 239 -1.36 -0.04 -1.95
CA LEU A 239 -1.66 -1.44 -1.71
C LEU A 239 -2.77 -1.98 -2.62
N ILE A 240 -3.93 -1.31 -2.68
CA ILE A 240 -5.06 -1.83 -3.46
C ILE A 240 -4.82 -1.74 -4.98
N SER A 241 -3.93 -0.84 -5.42
CA SER A 241 -3.64 -0.66 -6.84
C SER A 241 -2.70 -1.74 -7.38
N TYR A 242 -1.93 -2.43 -6.52
CA TYR A 242 -0.95 -3.44 -6.94
C TYR A 242 -1.49 -4.42 -7.99
N GLY A 243 -2.67 -5.02 -7.76
CA GLY A 243 -3.27 -6.01 -8.65
C GLY A 243 -3.94 -5.46 -9.91
N VAL A 244 -4.13 -4.14 -10.02
CA VAL A 244 -4.98 -3.51 -11.05
C VAL A 244 -4.27 -2.45 -11.89
N ASP A 245 -3.38 -1.66 -11.28
CA ASP A 245 -2.56 -0.63 -11.91
C ASP A 245 -1.23 -0.44 -11.12
N LEU A 246 -0.13 -1.01 -11.62
CA LEU A 246 1.18 -0.89 -10.98
C LEU A 246 1.77 0.53 -11.08
N ARG A 247 1.32 1.36 -12.03
CA ARG A 247 1.81 2.74 -12.12
C ARG A 247 1.27 3.55 -10.97
N GLU A 248 -0.03 3.43 -10.72
CA GLU A 248 -0.69 4.07 -9.58
C GLU A 248 -0.14 3.52 -8.26
N CYS A 249 0.03 2.19 -8.17
CA CYS A 249 0.64 1.52 -7.02
C CYS A 249 1.99 2.14 -6.63
N VAL A 250 2.88 2.30 -7.60
CA VAL A 250 4.23 2.84 -7.38
C VAL A 250 4.18 4.35 -7.10
N ALA A 251 3.37 5.10 -7.84
CA ALA A 251 3.25 6.55 -7.65
C ALA A 251 2.72 6.91 -6.24
N ALA A 252 1.61 6.30 -5.83
CA ALA A 252 1.02 6.53 -4.51
C ALA A 252 1.94 6.06 -3.38
N GLY A 253 2.63 4.94 -3.56
CA GLY A 253 3.58 4.43 -2.57
C GLY A 253 4.75 5.39 -2.36
N TRP A 254 5.34 5.91 -3.44
CA TRP A 254 6.43 6.89 -3.35
C TRP A 254 5.98 8.21 -2.74
N GLU A 255 4.82 8.72 -3.14
CA GLU A 255 4.27 9.95 -2.56
C GLU A 255 4.02 9.78 -1.05
N ALA A 256 3.51 8.61 -0.63
CA ALA A 256 3.33 8.31 0.79
C ALA A 256 4.65 8.37 1.58
N LEU A 257 5.75 7.84 1.02
CA LEU A 257 7.06 7.86 1.66
C LEU A 257 7.65 9.26 1.79
N LEU A 258 7.54 10.06 0.74
CA LEU A 258 8.02 11.44 0.76
C LEU A 258 7.22 12.25 1.79
N LEU A 259 5.90 12.13 1.77
CA LEU A 259 5.04 12.87 2.67
C LEU A 259 5.18 12.41 4.12
N SER A 260 5.40 11.12 4.37
CA SER A 260 5.63 10.61 5.72
C SER A 260 6.95 11.14 6.31
N ALA A 261 8.01 11.23 5.50
CA ALA A 261 9.28 11.82 5.91
C ALA A 261 9.13 13.33 6.23
N GLU A 262 8.41 14.08 5.40
CA GLU A 262 8.15 15.51 5.63
C GLU A 262 7.30 15.77 6.90
N THR A 263 6.29 14.92 7.14
CA THR A 263 5.37 15.05 8.27
C THR A 263 5.87 14.38 9.56
N GLY A 264 6.95 13.59 9.49
CA GLY A 264 7.47 12.82 10.63
C GLY A 264 6.62 11.61 11.02
N GLN A 265 5.91 11.01 10.06
CA GLN A 265 5.01 9.87 10.23
C GLN A 265 5.56 8.58 9.60
N THR A 266 6.86 8.35 9.70
CA THR A 266 7.56 7.23 9.04
C THR A 266 7.03 5.86 9.46
N GLY A 267 6.44 5.74 10.66
CA GLY A 267 5.81 4.52 11.14
C GLY A 267 4.57 4.08 10.36
N LEU A 268 3.95 4.98 9.59
CA LEU A 268 2.72 4.68 8.82
C LEU A 268 3.01 4.04 7.46
N THR A 269 4.26 4.02 7.00
CA THR A 269 4.58 3.67 5.61
C THR A 269 5.11 2.26 5.38
N SER A 270 5.23 1.42 6.42
CA SER A 270 5.70 0.02 6.27
C SER A 270 4.94 -0.76 5.18
N VAL A 271 3.61 -0.57 5.09
CA VAL A 271 2.79 -1.20 4.04
C VAL A 271 3.11 -0.66 2.65
N ALA A 272 3.40 0.64 2.50
CA ALA A 272 3.81 1.22 1.23
C ALA A 272 5.21 0.74 0.81
N GLU A 273 6.16 0.64 1.74
CA GLU A 273 7.52 0.15 1.45
C GLU A 273 7.50 -1.30 0.95
N THR A 274 6.76 -2.17 1.65
CA THR A 274 6.61 -3.58 1.26
C THR A 274 5.87 -3.74 -0.07
N THR A 275 4.83 -2.93 -0.30
CA THR A 275 4.11 -2.88 -1.59
C THR A 275 5.01 -2.40 -2.72
N LEU A 276 5.82 -1.35 -2.50
CA LEU A 276 6.76 -0.84 -3.49
C LEU A 276 7.82 -1.87 -3.86
N ALA A 277 8.35 -2.62 -2.90
CA ALA A 277 9.32 -3.67 -3.15
C ALA A 277 8.74 -4.73 -4.13
N ILE A 278 7.55 -5.25 -3.85
CA ILE A 278 6.95 -6.27 -4.72
C ILE A 278 6.44 -5.70 -6.06
N ALA A 279 5.97 -4.45 -6.07
CA ALA A 279 5.53 -3.75 -7.27
C ALA A 279 6.69 -3.49 -8.24
N SER A 280 7.80 -2.94 -7.74
CA SER A 280 9.01 -2.68 -8.54
C SER A 280 9.61 -3.98 -9.10
N ALA A 281 9.64 -5.05 -8.28
CA ALA A 281 10.05 -6.38 -8.73
C ALA A 281 9.16 -6.91 -9.87
N THR A 282 7.85 -6.71 -9.77
CA THR A 282 6.86 -7.13 -10.79
C THR A 282 6.96 -6.30 -12.07
N VAL A 283 7.22 -5.00 -11.95
CA VAL A 283 7.56 -4.11 -13.08
C VAL A 283 8.89 -4.54 -13.72
N GLY A 284 9.78 -5.18 -12.95
CA GLY A 284 11.13 -5.54 -13.36
C GLY A 284 12.08 -4.35 -13.36
N ASP A 285 11.89 -3.40 -12.43
CA ASP A 285 12.77 -2.27 -12.17
C ASP A 285 13.79 -2.69 -11.08
N GLU A 286 14.91 -3.26 -11.51
CA GLU A 286 15.95 -3.81 -10.62
C GLU A 286 16.53 -2.76 -9.69
N ALA A 287 16.84 -1.56 -10.21
CA ALA A 287 17.41 -0.48 -9.40
C ALA A 287 16.46 -0.04 -8.27
N LEU A 288 15.18 0.16 -8.59
CA LEU A 288 14.18 0.52 -7.59
C LEU A 288 13.92 -0.61 -6.59
N THR A 289 13.88 -1.87 -7.08
CA THR A 289 13.69 -3.03 -6.20
C THR A 289 14.82 -3.12 -5.19
N ASP A 290 16.07 -3.03 -5.65
CA ASP A 290 17.25 -3.09 -4.80
C ASP A 290 17.25 -1.96 -3.76
N GLU A 291 16.98 -0.71 -4.17
CA GLU A 291 16.92 0.45 -3.27
C GLU A 291 15.88 0.27 -2.13
N VAL A 292 14.66 -0.16 -2.48
CA VAL A 292 13.59 -0.34 -1.49
C VAL A 292 13.89 -1.55 -0.59
N CYS A 293 14.40 -2.64 -1.15
CA CYS A 293 14.78 -3.83 -0.38
C CYS A 293 15.95 -3.55 0.57
N GLU A 294 16.96 -2.78 0.17
CA GLU A 294 18.07 -2.37 1.05
C GLU A 294 17.56 -1.59 2.26
N ARG A 295 16.62 -0.66 2.06
CA ARG A 295 15.98 0.09 3.16
C ARG A 295 15.21 -0.82 4.12
N LEU A 296 14.39 -1.73 3.58
CA LEU A 296 13.63 -2.70 4.37
C LEU A 296 14.56 -3.61 5.20
N LEU A 297 15.65 -4.09 4.60
CA LEU A 297 16.63 -4.92 5.29
C LEU A 297 17.38 -4.15 6.38
N ALA A 298 17.65 -2.85 6.16
CA ALA A 298 18.35 -2.01 7.13
C ALA A 298 17.59 -1.79 8.44
N THR A 299 16.27 -2.01 8.48
CA THR A 299 15.49 -1.88 9.72
C THR A 299 15.75 -3.03 10.70
N GLY A 300 16.25 -4.18 10.23
CA GLY A 300 16.46 -5.39 11.02
C GLY A 300 15.18 -6.12 11.47
N GLU A 301 14.01 -5.64 11.03
CA GLU A 301 12.72 -6.24 11.36
C GLU A 301 12.44 -7.49 10.53
N THR A 302 12.04 -8.59 11.17
CA THR A 302 11.69 -9.86 10.52
C THR A 302 10.67 -9.67 9.39
N ARG A 303 9.64 -8.84 9.60
CA ARG A 303 8.59 -8.61 8.59
C ARG A 303 9.13 -7.93 7.33
N HIS A 304 9.94 -6.88 7.50
CA HIS A 304 10.55 -6.16 6.39
C HIS A 304 11.52 -7.04 5.61
N GLU A 305 12.32 -7.85 6.32
CA GLU A 305 13.21 -8.81 5.69
C GLU A 305 12.44 -9.85 4.85
N VAL A 306 11.34 -10.41 5.37
CA VAL A 306 10.49 -11.36 4.62
C VAL A 306 10.00 -10.74 3.31
N TRP A 307 9.47 -9.52 3.35
CA TRP A 307 8.98 -8.83 2.15
C TRP A 307 10.09 -8.46 1.17
N ALA A 308 11.24 -7.98 1.67
CA ALA A 308 12.38 -7.64 0.83
C ALA A 308 12.89 -8.89 0.08
N ARG A 309 13.05 -10.01 0.77
CA ARG A 309 13.48 -11.28 0.16
C ARG A 309 12.45 -11.82 -0.84
N ALA A 310 11.16 -11.70 -0.54
CA ALA A 310 10.09 -12.09 -1.46
C ALA A 310 10.13 -11.26 -2.76
N ALA A 311 10.32 -9.94 -2.64
CA ALA A 311 10.46 -9.02 -3.77
C ALA A 311 11.71 -9.31 -4.61
N LEU A 312 12.87 -9.56 -3.99
CA LEU A 312 14.10 -9.94 -4.71
C LEU A 312 13.93 -11.29 -5.43
N GLY A 313 13.27 -12.27 -4.79
CA GLY A 313 12.93 -13.55 -5.41
C GLY A 313 12.03 -13.38 -6.64
N ARG A 314 10.98 -12.55 -6.53
CA ARG A 314 10.10 -12.15 -7.64
C ARG A 314 10.88 -11.51 -8.79
N LEU A 315 11.75 -10.54 -8.48
CA LEU A 315 12.58 -9.85 -9.46
C LEU A 315 13.47 -10.84 -10.22
N HIS A 316 14.10 -11.78 -9.52
CA HIS A 316 14.92 -12.81 -10.13
C HIS A 316 14.11 -13.74 -11.05
N LEU A 317 12.88 -14.13 -10.67
CA LEU A 317 11.99 -14.90 -11.55
C LEU A 317 11.59 -14.13 -12.82
N VAL A 318 11.24 -12.85 -12.66
CA VAL A 318 10.94 -11.93 -13.76
C VAL A 318 12.13 -11.78 -14.71
N ALA A 319 13.34 -11.66 -14.16
CA ALA A 319 14.58 -11.55 -14.91
C ALA A 319 15.12 -12.89 -15.47
N GLY A 320 14.46 -14.02 -15.20
CA GLY A 320 14.88 -15.32 -15.69
C GLY A 320 16.11 -15.91 -14.97
N ARG A 321 16.33 -15.55 -13.70
CA ARG A 321 17.44 -16.00 -12.83
C ARG A 321 16.92 -16.92 -11.69
N PRO A 322 16.39 -18.13 -11.99
CA PRO A 322 15.68 -18.94 -11.00
C PRO A 322 16.56 -19.43 -9.85
N GLU A 323 17.87 -19.66 -10.06
CA GLU A 323 18.81 -20.04 -9.00
C GLU A 323 18.96 -18.93 -7.95
N ALA A 324 19.05 -17.67 -8.41
CA ALA A 324 19.10 -16.51 -7.51
C ALA A 324 17.77 -16.34 -6.76
N ALA A 325 16.63 -16.63 -7.40
CA ALA A 325 15.33 -16.63 -6.74
C ALA A 325 15.27 -17.67 -5.60
N VAL A 326 15.72 -18.90 -5.86
CA VAL A 326 15.80 -19.96 -4.84
C VAL A 326 16.66 -19.51 -3.64
N ALA A 327 17.78 -18.84 -3.89
CA ALA A 327 18.63 -18.33 -2.81
C ALA A 327 17.91 -17.29 -1.92
N GLN A 328 17.13 -16.38 -2.51
CA GLN A 328 16.36 -15.40 -1.74
C GLN A 328 15.23 -16.05 -0.92
N PHE A 329 14.52 -17.01 -1.50
CA PHE A 329 13.46 -17.73 -0.77
C PHE A 329 13.99 -18.61 0.35
N ALA A 330 15.20 -19.18 0.20
CA ALA A 330 15.86 -19.92 1.27
C ALA A 330 16.17 -19.02 2.49
N LEU A 331 16.74 -17.84 2.26
CA LEU A 331 16.99 -16.84 3.31
C LEU A 331 15.68 -16.39 3.97
N LEU A 332 14.64 -16.19 3.16
CA LEU A 332 13.30 -15.87 3.65
C LEU A 332 12.81 -16.95 4.62
N ARG A 333 12.85 -18.24 4.24
CA ARG A 333 12.37 -19.35 5.09
C ARG A 333 13.14 -19.49 6.38
N GLU A 334 14.45 -19.29 6.36
CA GLU A 334 15.27 -19.26 7.58
C GLU A 334 14.76 -18.20 8.56
N ARG A 335 14.33 -17.04 8.03
CA ARG A 335 13.88 -15.91 8.82
C ARG A 335 12.43 -15.98 9.28
N ALA A 336 11.52 -16.43 8.42
CA ALA A 336 10.09 -16.55 8.71
C ALA A 336 9.79 -17.72 9.68
N GLY A 337 10.69 -18.70 9.78
CA GLY A 337 10.39 -19.98 10.42
C GLY A 337 9.49 -20.86 9.56
N GLY A 338 9.11 -22.04 10.08
CA GLY A 338 8.37 -23.04 9.30
C GLY A 338 6.96 -22.65 8.86
N GLN A 339 6.38 -21.55 9.37
CA GLN A 339 5.04 -21.07 9.02
C GLN A 339 5.08 -19.61 8.56
N ASN A 340 4.54 -19.35 7.37
CA ASN A 340 4.36 -17.98 6.87
C ASN A 340 3.15 -17.33 7.56
N THR A 341 3.42 -16.35 8.42
CA THR A 341 2.40 -15.52 9.09
C THR A 341 2.17 -14.18 8.41
N SER A 342 2.84 -13.93 7.28
CA SER A 342 2.76 -12.70 6.49
C SER A 342 1.70 -12.80 5.40
N PHE A 343 1.14 -11.66 4.99
CA PHE A 343 0.38 -11.53 3.74
C PHE A 343 1.25 -11.68 2.48
N ALA A 344 2.59 -11.66 2.63
CA ALA A 344 3.52 -11.96 1.55
C ALA A 344 3.42 -13.44 1.16
N GLN A 345 2.68 -13.71 0.10
CA GLN A 345 2.56 -15.05 -0.48
C GLN A 345 3.69 -15.28 -1.49
N PHE A 346 4.77 -15.93 -1.05
CA PHE A 346 5.95 -16.19 -1.88
C PHE A 346 6.09 -17.68 -2.24
N GLU A 347 5.30 -18.57 -1.64
CA GLU A 347 5.42 -20.02 -1.80
C GLU A 347 5.12 -20.46 -3.24
N ALA A 348 4.17 -19.80 -3.92
CA ALA A 348 3.88 -20.10 -5.31
C ALA A 348 5.03 -19.69 -6.26
N ASP A 349 5.77 -18.65 -5.90
CA ASP A 349 6.96 -18.22 -6.61
C ASP A 349 8.15 -19.11 -6.35
N GLU A 350 8.33 -19.49 -5.09
CA GLU A 350 9.36 -20.42 -4.69
C GLU A 350 9.16 -21.77 -5.37
N ALA A 351 7.92 -22.26 -5.44
CA ALA A 351 7.58 -23.46 -6.20
C ALA A 351 7.94 -23.30 -7.68
N GLU A 352 7.63 -22.16 -8.30
CA GLU A 352 8.07 -21.87 -9.67
C GLU A 352 9.61 -21.88 -9.80
N ALA A 353 10.32 -21.25 -8.86
CA ALA A 353 11.78 -21.21 -8.84
C ALA A 353 12.36 -22.62 -8.77
N PHE A 354 11.86 -23.46 -7.86
CA PHE A 354 12.23 -24.87 -7.74
C PHE A 354 11.97 -25.67 -9.03
N VAL A 355 10.78 -25.52 -9.62
CA VAL A 355 10.46 -26.19 -10.89
C VAL A 355 11.42 -25.79 -12.00
N ARG A 356 11.78 -24.50 -12.08
CA ARG A 356 12.68 -23.98 -13.12
C ARG A 356 14.13 -24.45 -12.96
N VAL A 357 14.58 -24.76 -11.75
CA VAL A 357 15.90 -25.35 -11.49
C VAL A 357 15.88 -26.89 -11.42
N GLY A 358 14.74 -27.53 -11.73
CA GLY A 358 14.59 -28.99 -11.75
C GLY A 358 14.38 -29.65 -10.38
N ARG A 359 14.15 -28.86 -9.32
CA ARG A 359 13.88 -29.34 -7.96
C ARG A 359 12.39 -29.60 -7.74
N ILE A 360 11.81 -30.51 -8.53
CA ILE A 360 10.35 -30.76 -8.54
C ILE A 360 9.82 -31.26 -7.20
N ASP A 361 10.57 -32.11 -6.49
CA ASP A 361 10.13 -32.65 -5.20
C ASP A 361 10.04 -31.57 -4.11
N ASP A 362 10.95 -30.59 -4.13
CA ASP A 362 10.87 -29.43 -3.23
C ASP A 362 9.66 -28.55 -3.56
N ALA A 363 9.31 -28.38 -4.84
CA ALA A 363 8.10 -27.68 -5.23
C ALA A 363 6.83 -28.44 -4.77
N ARG A 364 6.81 -29.77 -4.86
CA ARG A 364 5.71 -30.61 -4.37
C ARG A 364 5.53 -30.51 -2.86
N ALA A 365 6.62 -30.36 -2.11
CA ALA A 365 6.56 -30.18 -0.67
C ALA A 365 5.84 -28.88 -0.24
N LEU A 366 5.69 -27.90 -1.14
CA LEU A 366 4.95 -26.66 -0.88
C LEU A 366 3.44 -26.78 -1.12
N VAL A 367 2.96 -27.84 -1.78
CA VAL A 367 1.53 -28.03 -2.09
C VAL A 367 0.66 -28.06 -0.83
N PRO A 368 0.98 -28.82 0.24
CA PRO A 368 0.16 -28.84 1.45
C PRO A 368 0.06 -27.46 2.12
N VAL A 369 1.17 -26.70 2.16
CA VAL A 369 1.21 -25.35 2.73
C VAL A 369 0.26 -24.41 1.98
N LEU A 370 0.26 -24.49 0.65
CA LEU A 370 -0.64 -23.71 -0.20
C LEU A 370 -2.10 -24.17 -0.12
N ALA A 371 -2.34 -25.45 0.13
CA ALA A 371 -3.69 -25.99 0.30
C ALA A 371 -4.36 -25.44 1.58
N ASP A 372 -3.64 -25.44 2.70
CA ASP A 372 -4.12 -24.86 3.96
C ASP A 372 -4.44 -23.36 3.79
N TYR A 373 -3.57 -22.64 3.09
CA TYR A 373 -3.79 -21.23 2.79
C TYR A 373 -4.99 -20.99 1.85
N ALA A 374 -5.15 -21.82 0.82
CA ALA A 374 -6.28 -21.78 -0.09
C ALA A 374 -7.63 -21.97 0.62
N ALA A 375 -7.67 -22.85 1.62
CA ALA A 375 -8.86 -23.07 2.44
C ALA A 375 -9.23 -21.83 3.29
N ALA A 376 -8.25 -21.01 3.67
CA ALA A 376 -8.45 -19.87 4.56
C ALA A 376 -8.71 -18.53 3.83
N MET A 377 -8.11 -18.30 2.65
CA MET A 377 -7.93 -16.92 2.12
C MET A 377 -8.68 -16.65 0.81
N GLY A 378 -9.47 -17.60 0.33
CA GLY A 378 -10.44 -17.40 -0.77
C GLY A 378 -9.88 -17.54 -2.19
N PRO A 379 -10.57 -17.00 -3.20
CA PRO A 379 -10.32 -17.32 -4.61
C PRO A 379 -8.90 -17.03 -5.12
N TRP A 380 -8.25 -15.97 -4.64
CA TRP A 380 -6.85 -15.69 -5.01
C TRP A 380 -5.91 -16.82 -4.56
N ALA A 381 -6.04 -17.24 -3.31
CA ALA A 381 -5.23 -18.30 -2.72
C ALA A 381 -5.48 -19.66 -3.40
N VAL A 382 -6.74 -19.98 -3.67
CA VAL A 382 -7.14 -21.14 -4.47
C VAL A 382 -6.48 -21.10 -5.85
N GLY A 383 -6.51 -19.96 -6.52
CA GLY A 383 -5.87 -19.76 -7.81
C GLY A 383 -4.38 -20.06 -7.82
N MET A 384 -3.65 -19.53 -6.83
CA MET A 384 -2.21 -19.73 -6.72
C MET A 384 -1.83 -21.16 -6.29
N HIS A 385 -2.64 -21.81 -5.46
CA HIS A 385 -2.48 -23.22 -5.15
C HIS A 385 -2.68 -24.10 -6.39
N GLN A 386 -3.76 -23.89 -7.15
CA GLN A 386 -4.03 -24.61 -8.40
C GLN A 386 -2.93 -24.39 -9.44
N ARG A 387 -2.36 -23.19 -9.51
CA ARG A 387 -1.19 -22.91 -10.35
C ARG A 387 -0.01 -23.81 -9.98
N VAL A 388 0.31 -23.97 -8.69
CA VAL A 388 1.44 -24.82 -8.27
C VAL A 388 1.18 -26.29 -8.58
N LEU A 389 -0.03 -26.79 -8.34
CA LEU A 389 -0.44 -28.13 -8.76
C LEU A 389 -0.20 -28.34 -10.27
N ALA A 390 -0.56 -27.35 -11.09
CA ALA A 390 -0.32 -27.41 -12.53
C ALA A 390 1.18 -27.43 -12.92
N LEU A 391 2.04 -26.76 -12.14
CA LEU A 391 3.48 -26.72 -12.39
C LEU A 391 4.16 -28.07 -12.08
N VAL A 392 3.69 -28.78 -11.05
CA VAL A 392 4.27 -30.05 -10.57
C VAL A 392 3.58 -31.30 -11.10
N ALA A 393 2.47 -31.14 -11.84
CA ALA A 393 1.75 -32.21 -12.52
C ALA A 393 2.67 -33.02 -13.44
N ASP A 394 2.43 -34.33 -13.51
CA ASP A 394 3.28 -35.26 -14.26
C ASP A 394 3.01 -35.18 -15.77
N ASP A 395 1.75 -34.98 -16.15
CA ASP A 395 1.33 -34.86 -17.54
C ASP A 395 0.69 -33.50 -17.87
N ILE A 396 0.41 -33.29 -19.16
CA ILE A 396 -0.10 -32.01 -19.67
C ILE A 396 -1.61 -31.85 -19.44
N ASP A 397 -2.37 -32.93 -19.39
CA ASP A 397 -3.82 -32.87 -19.27
C ASP A 397 -4.25 -32.63 -17.82
N GLU A 398 -3.55 -33.25 -16.87
CA GLU A 398 -3.62 -32.90 -15.44
C GLU A 398 -3.23 -31.43 -15.22
N ALA A 399 -2.08 -31.00 -15.77
CA ALA A 399 -1.66 -29.59 -15.68
C ALA A 399 -2.73 -28.63 -16.24
N ASN A 400 -3.34 -28.97 -17.39
CA ASN A 400 -4.41 -28.18 -17.99
C ASN A 400 -5.67 -28.12 -17.12
N ALA A 401 -6.02 -29.18 -16.39
CA ALA A 401 -7.16 -29.17 -15.48
C ALA A 401 -6.92 -28.18 -14.33
N HIS A 402 -5.74 -28.24 -13.72
CA HIS A 402 -5.34 -27.32 -12.65
C HIS A 402 -5.23 -25.86 -13.14
N PHE A 403 -4.69 -25.61 -14.33
CA PHE A 403 -4.68 -24.25 -14.88
C PHE A 403 -6.09 -23.69 -15.16
N ARG A 404 -7.05 -24.53 -15.57
CA ARG A 404 -8.46 -24.10 -15.69
C ARG A 404 -9.07 -23.75 -14.34
N ALA A 405 -8.82 -24.57 -13.32
CA ALA A 405 -9.27 -24.30 -11.96
C ALA A 405 -8.65 -23.00 -11.41
N ALA A 406 -7.36 -22.77 -11.67
CA ALA A 406 -6.68 -21.54 -11.30
C ALA A 406 -7.30 -20.31 -11.98
N GLN A 407 -7.58 -20.41 -13.29
CA GLN A 407 -8.23 -19.35 -14.06
C GLN A 407 -9.64 -19.05 -13.54
N ALA A 408 -10.43 -20.08 -13.24
CA ALA A 408 -11.78 -19.92 -12.71
C ALA A 408 -11.77 -19.18 -11.37
N ALA A 409 -10.95 -19.62 -10.41
CA ALA A 409 -10.84 -18.98 -9.11
C ALA A 409 -10.34 -17.52 -9.23
N LEU A 410 -9.32 -17.25 -10.04
CA LEU A 410 -8.79 -15.89 -10.21
C LEU A 410 -9.73 -14.95 -10.97
N SER A 411 -10.70 -15.47 -11.73
CA SER A 411 -11.71 -14.66 -12.42
C SER A 411 -12.69 -13.99 -11.47
N GLU A 412 -12.80 -14.49 -10.23
CA GLU A 412 -13.57 -13.88 -9.13
C GLU A 412 -12.78 -12.75 -8.43
N THR A 413 -11.55 -12.48 -8.86
CA THR A 413 -10.67 -11.48 -8.26
C THR A 413 -10.36 -10.35 -9.25
N ASP A 414 -10.02 -9.18 -8.71
CA ASP A 414 -9.52 -8.04 -9.50
C ASP A 414 -8.03 -8.15 -9.88
N ASN A 415 -7.31 -9.18 -9.41
CA ASN A 415 -5.85 -9.24 -9.51
C ASN A 415 -5.38 -9.74 -10.89
N ARG A 416 -5.15 -8.81 -11.81
CA ARG A 416 -4.71 -9.07 -13.19
C ARG A 416 -3.29 -9.61 -13.26
N ILE A 417 -2.44 -9.30 -12.28
CA ILE A 417 -1.07 -9.85 -12.21
C ILE A 417 -1.16 -11.36 -11.98
N ALA A 418 -1.93 -11.82 -11.00
CA ALA A 418 -2.10 -13.24 -10.72
C ALA A 418 -2.69 -14.00 -11.91
N GLN A 419 -3.72 -13.43 -12.55
CA GLN A 419 -4.30 -13.98 -13.79
C GLN A 419 -3.24 -14.10 -14.90
N GLY A 420 -2.46 -13.05 -15.14
CA GLY A 420 -1.40 -13.04 -16.14
C GLY A 420 -0.29 -14.04 -15.85
N ILE A 421 0.09 -14.18 -14.57
CA ILE A 421 1.08 -15.16 -14.10
C ILE A 421 0.61 -16.59 -14.43
N VAL A 422 -0.65 -16.94 -14.15
CA VAL A 422 -1.25 -18.24 -14.51
C VAL A 422 -1.23 -18.48 -16.03
N GLU A 423 -1.68 -17.50 -16.82
CA GLU A 423 -1.68 -17.61 -18.30
C GLU A 423 -0.26 -17.79 -18.87
N LEU A 424 0.73 -17.09 -18.30
CA LEU A 424 2.14 -17.22 -18.69
C LEU A 424 2.64 -18.64 -18.44
N SER A 425 2.45 -19.18 -17.24
CA SER A 425 2.93 -20.53 -16.90
C SER A 425 2.19 -21.62 -17.67
N TRP A 426 0.90 -21.41 -17.95
CA TRP A 426 0.15 -22.32 -18.81
C TRP A 426 0.71 -22.32 -20.24
N GLY A 427 0.94 -21.13 -20.79
CA GLY A 427 1.57 -20.96 -22.11
C GLY A 427 2.94 -21.63 -22.20
N GLU A 428 3.81 -21.42 -21.21
CA GLU A 428 5.13 -22.05 -21.14
C GLU A 428 5.05 -23.58 -21.09
N ARG A 429 4.15 -24.14 -20.26
CA ARG A 429 3.96 -25.59 -20.13
C ARG A 429 3.45 -26.20 -21.46
N LEU A 430 2.47 -25.57 -22.10
CA LEU A 430 1.96 -25.99 -23.41
C LEU A 430 3.03 -25.92 -24.51
N ARG A 431 3.88 -24.90 -24.49
CA ARG A 431 5.00 -24.78 -25.44
C ARG A 431 6.00 -25.92 -25.25
N ARG A 432 6.38 -26.24 -24.00
CA ARG A 432 7.27 -27.39 -23.68
C ARG A 432 6.64 -28.71 -24.12
N ALA A 433 5.31 -28.85 -24.01
CA ALA A 433 4.53 -29.97 -24.54
C ALA A 433 4.30 -29.94 -26.07
N LYS A 434 4.94 -29.01 -26.81
CA LYS A 434 4.83 -28.83 -28.27
C LYS A 434 3.41 -28.47 -28.79
N ARG A 435 2.49 -28.03 -27.92
CA ARG A 435 1.12 -27.58 -28.26
C ARG A 435 1.10 -26.09 -28.64
N ARG A 436 1.83 -25.73 -29.71
CA ARG A 436 2.14 -24.33 -30.06
C ARG A 436 0.92 -23.41 -30.22
N ALA A 437 -0.11 -23.86 -30.91
CA ALA A 437 -1.31 -23.04 -31.17
C ALA A 437 -2.06 -22.68 -29.87
N GLU A 438 -2.08 -23.61 -28.90
CA GLU A 438 -2.69 -23.38 -27.59
C GLU A 438 -1.81 -22.51 -26.71
N ALA A 439 -0.49 -22.76 -26.71
CA ALA A 439 0.48 -21.93 -26.01
C ALA A 439 0.37 -20.46 -26.43
N ARG A 440 0.26 -20.20 -27.74
CA ARG A 440 0.13 -18.85 -28.30
C ARG A 440 -1.05 -18.08 -27.69
N ARG A 441 -2.24 -18.68 -27.65
CA ARG A 441 -3.45 -18.03 -27.10
C ARG A 441 -3.28 -17.64 -25.64
N ARG A 442 -2.65 -18.51 -24.85
CA ARG A 442 -2.37 -18.27 -23.43
C ARG A 442 -1.35 -17.15 -23.24
N LEU A 443 -0.29 -17.16 -24.04
CA LEU A 443 0.77 -16.14 -23.99
C LEU A 443 0.27 -14.76 -24.47
N GLU A 444 -0.56 -14.71 -25.51
CA GLU A 444 -1.22 -13.46 -25.95
C GLU A 444 -2.08 -12.86 -24.83
N ARG A 445 -2.85 -13.70 -24.13
CA ARG A 445 -3.65 -13.27 -22.97
C ARG A 445 -2.76 -12.76 -21.83
N ALA A 446 -1.65 -13.43 -21.55
CA ALA A 446 -0.68 -12.98 -20.54
C ALA A 446 -0.10 -11.59 -20.89
N VAL A 447 0.31 -11.38 -22.15
CA VAL A 447 0.83 -10.09 -22.64
C VAL A 447 -0.21 -8.98 -22.46
N GLU A 448 -1.48 -9.24 -22.82
CA GLU A 448 -2.59 -8.30 -22.65
C GLU A 448 -2.80 -7.93 -21.17
N LEU A 449 -2.88 -8.93 -20.29
CA LEU A 449 -3.10 -8.72 -18.85
C LEU A 449 -1.97 -7.92 -18.22
N PHE A 450 -0.71 -8.30 -18.49
CA PHE A 450 0.46 -7.58 -17.98
C PHE A 450 0.57 -6.17 -18.56
N GLY A 451 0.21 -5.97 -19.82
CA GLY A 451 0.16 -4.64 -20.45
C GLY A 451 -0.82 -3.71 -19.75
N ARG A 452 -2.03 -4.18 -19.45
CA ARG A 452 -3.08 -3.40 -18.77
C ARG A 452 -2.68 -2.96 -17.37
N VAL A 453 -2.02 -3.83 -16.61
CA VAL A 453 -1.61 -3.53 -15.22
C VAL A 453 -0.22 -2.89 -15.13
N GLY A 454 0.53 -2.80 -16.23
CA GLY A 454 1.88 -2.22 -16.24
C GLY A 454 2.99 -3.13 -15.72
N ALA A 455 2.79 -4.46 -15.66
CA ALA A 455 3.77 -5.45 -15.22
C ALA A 455 4.83 -5.71 -16.30
N THR A 456 5.66 -4.70 -16.61
CA THR A 456 6.50 -4.72 -17.81
C THR A 456 7.53 -5.85 -17.83
N GLY A 457 8.02 -6.29 -16.67
CA GLY A 457 8.96 -7.38 -16.53
C GLY A 457 8.35 -8.71 -16.95
N PHE A 458 7.18 -9.05 -16.39
CA PHE A 458 6.43 -10.22 -16.81
C PHE A 458 5.95 -10.14 -18.27
N ARG A 459 5.55 -8.94 -18.74
CA ARG A 459 5.18 -8.75 -20.15
C ARG A 459 6.33 -9.13 -21.08
N ARG A 460 7.56 -8.64 -20.83
CA ARG A 460 8.74 -8.99 -21.64
C ARG A 460 8.99 -10.49 -21.67
N ARG A 461 8.83 -11.18 -20.53
CA ARG A 461 8.94 -12.64 -20.47
C ARG A 461 7.86 -13.33 -21.30
N ALA A 462 6.61 -12.89 -21.20
CA ALA A 462 5.50 -13.44 -21.98
C ALA A 462 5.69 -13.21 -23.49
N GLU A 463 6.17 -12.05 -23.90
CA GLU A 463 6.51 -11.72 -25.30
C GLU A 463 7.64 -12.62 -25.84
N ALA A 464 8.67 -12.89 -25.03
CA ALA A 464 9.77 -13.79 -25.42
C ALA A 464 9.27 -15.24 -25.61
N GLU A 465 8.43 -15.73 -24.71
CA GLU A 465 7.81 -17.06 -24.83
C GLU A 465 6.84 -17.13 -26.00
N LEU A 466 6.09 -16.05 -26.27
CA LEU A 466 5.19 -15.93 -27.42
C LEU A 466 5.98 -16.01 -28.74
N ALA A 467 7.10 -15.28 -28.83
CA ALA A 467 8.02 -15.35 -29.95
C ALA A 467 8.56 -16.76 -30.16
N ALA A 468 8.97 -17.44 -29.09
CA ALA A 468 9.44 -18.83 -29.14
C ALA A 468 8.34 -19.83 -29.57
N ALA A 469 7.07 -19.49 -29.37
CA ALA A 469 5.92 -20.29 -29.83
C ALA A 469 5.53 -20.02 -31.30
N GLY A 470 6.25 -19.14 -32.02
CA GLY A 470 5.94 -18.71 -33.38
C GLY A 470 4.99 -17.51 -33.44
N GLY A 471 4.81 -16.81 -32.32
CA GLY A 471 4.02 -15.59 -32.19
C GLY A 471 4.83 -14.32 -32.40
N GLY A 472 4.58 -13.63 -33.52
CA GLY A 472 5.21 -12.35 -33.81
C GLY A 472 4.71 -11.81 -35.14
N GLY A 473 3.52 -11.20 -35.13
CA GLY A 473 2.96 -10.47 -36.26
C GLY A 473 2.83 -9.00 -35.88
N ASP A 474 3.57 -8.16 -36.60
CA ASP A 474 3.70 -6.70 -36.55
C ASP A 474 4.48 -6.08 -35.37
N ARG A 475 5.72 -5.68 -35.66
CA ARG A 475 6.63 -4.93 -34.77
C ARG A 475 6.47 -3.41 -34.94
N SER A 476 5.42 -2.92 -35.58
CA SER A 476 5.24 -1.50 -35.86
C SER A 476 4.27 -0.82 -34.88
N ARG A 477 4.69 -0.64 -33.63
CA ARG A 477 4.35 0.52 -32.76
C ARG A 477 4.89 0.31 -31.33
N PRO A 478 6.04 0.91 -30.98
CA PRO A 478 6.37 1.17 -29.59
C PRO A 478 5.45 2.29 -29.08
N THR A 479 4.53 1.96 -28.19
CA THR A 479 3.63 2.93 -27.52
C THR A 479 4.23 3.32 -26.16
N ILE A 480 3.86 4.49 -25.64
CA ILE A 480 4.13 4.95 -24.25
C ILE A 480 3.82 3.86 -23.20
N GLU A 481 2.94 2.91 -23.52
CA GLU A 481 2.62 1.71 -22.73
C GLU A 481 3.81 0.77 -22.46
N LEU A 482 4.93 0.93 -23.18
CA LEU A 482 6.15 0.16 -22.96
C LEU A 482 7.04 0.70 -21.85
N LEU A 483 6.82 1.95 -21.43
CA LEU A 483 7.58 2.58 -20.36
C LEU A 483 7.10 2.07 -18.99
N GLY A 484 8.06 1.80 -18.11
CA GLY A 484 7.79 1.65 -16.68
C GLY A 484 7.28 2.97 -16.07
N ALA A 485 6.73 2.91 -14.86
CA ALA A 485 6.18 4.09 -14.18
C ALA A 485 7.23 5.20 -13.99
N THR A 486 8.41 4.84 -13.46
CA THR A 486 9.57 5.74 -13.27
C THR A 486 10.04 6.34 -14.59
N GLU A 487 10.14 5.51 -15.63
CA GLU A 487 10.53 5.93 -16.98
C GLU A 487 9.53 6.90 -17.60
N LEU A 488 8.22 6.66 -17.40
CA LEU A 488 7.16 7.53 -17.87
C LEU A 488 7.14 8.86 -17.10
N GLN A 489 7.32 8.83 -15.78
CA GLN A 489 7.39 10.03 -14.95
C GLN A 489 8.60 10.88 -15.33
N MET A 490 9.78 10.27 -15.48
CA MET A 490 10.99 10.96 -15.97
C MET A 490 10.81 11.47 -17.40
N ALA A 491 10.16 10.70 -18.28
CA ALA A 491 9.83 11.14 -19.64
C ALA A 491 8.87 12.35 -19.63
N ARG A 492 7.86 12.35 -18.75
CA ARG A 492 6.92 13.48 -18.56
C ARG A 492 7.61 14.73 -18.09
N LEU A 493 8.44 14.64 -17.06
CA LEU A 493 9.22 15.76 -16.58
C LEU A 493 10.23 16.25 -17.63
N ALA A 494 10.83 15.32 -18.40
CA ALA A 494 11.75 15.68 -19.48
C ALA A 494 11.05 16.38 -20.65
N VAL A 495 9.84 15.96 -21.02
CA VAL A 495 9.02 16.64 -22.03
C VAL A 495 8.53 18.00 -21.53
N GLY A 496 8.20 18.10 -20.23
CA GLY A 496 7.86 19.36 -19.55
C GLY A 496 9.04 20.31 -19.33
N GLY A 497 10.24 20.01 -19.87
CA GLY A 497 11.40 20.91 -19.87
C GLY A 497 12.37 20.76 -18.69
N ALA A 498 12.10 19.89 -17.71
CA ALA A 498 12.94 19.74 -16.51
C ALA A 498 14.32 19.14 -16.82
N THR A 499 15.41 19.73 -16.35
CA THR A 499 16.76 19.17 -16.58
C THR A 499 16.95 17.86 -15.83
N ASN A 500 17.96 17.05 -16.17
CA ASN A 500 18.23 15.81 -15.42
C ASN A 500 18.49 16.08 -13.93
N ARG A 501 19.03 17.25 -13.59
CA ARG A 501 19.25 17.69 -12.21
C ARG A 501 17.92 18.04 -11.52
N ASP A 502 17.02 18.72 -12.21
CA ASP A 502 15.69 19.06 -11.66
C ASP A 502 14.85 17.80 -11.47
N ILE A 503 14.87 16.89 -12.45
CA ILE A 503 14.22 15.58 -12.36
C ILE A 503 14.81 14.79 -11.19
N ALA A 504 16.14 14.78 -11.05
CA ALA A 504 16.83 14.12 -9.94
C ALA A 504 16.40 14.68 -8.58
N SER A 505 16.30 16.01 -8.45
CA SER A 505 15.83 16.65 -7.23
C SER A 505 14.34 16.39 -6.94
N GLN A 506 13.49 16.41 -7.96
CA GLN A 506 12.05 16.14 -7.81
C GLN A 506 11.74 14.68 -7.50
N LEU A 507 12.57 13.76 -8.00
CA LEU A 507 12.41 12.32 -7.80
C LEU A 507 13.35 11.76 -6.72
N PHE A 508 14.13 12.62 -6.05
CA PHE A 508 15.12 12.27 -5.03
C PHE A 508 16.13 11.18 -5.46
N VAL A 509 16.42 11.11 -6.76
CA VAL A 509 17.42 10.18 -7.32
C VAL A 509 18.68 10.92 -7.72
N SER A 510 19.76 10.19 -7.99
CA SER A 510 20.96 10.80 -8.56
C SER A 510 20.70 11.28 -10.01
N PRO A 511 21.34 12.36 -10.48
CA PRO A 511 21.30 12.75 -11.90
C PRO A 511 21.71 11.62 -12.85
N ARG A 512 22.60 10.73 -12.39
CA ARG A 512 23.04 9.56 -13.14
C ARG A 512 21.95 8.48 -13.25
N THR A 513 21.10 8.36 -12.23
CA THR A 513 19.90 7.51 -12.26
C THR A 513 18.93 8.02 -13.32
N VAL A 514 18.70 9.34 -13.37
CA VAL A 514 17.85 9.97 -14.40
C VAL A 514 18.39 9.72 -15.80
N GLU A 515 19.70 9.88 -16.01
CA GLU A 515 20.35 9.60 -17.29
C GLU A 515 20.16 8.15 -17.73
N ASN A 516 20.30 7.20 -16.80
CA ASN A 516 20.13 5.77 -17.10
C ASN A 516 18.69 5.44 -17.52
N HIS A 517 17.70 5.95 -16.78
CA HIS A 517 16.29 5.74 -17.10
C HIS A 517 15.85 6.44 -18.38
N LEU A 518 16.26 7.70 -18.61
CA LEU A 518 15.98 8.37 -19.89
C LEU A 518 16.67 7.67 -21.06
N GLY A 519 17.88 7.14 -20.86
CA GLY A 519 18.54 6.29 -21.84
C GLY A 519 17.74 5.02 -22.16
N ALA A 520 17.11 4.41 -21.16
CA ALA A 520 16.21 3.27 -21.35
C ALA A 520 14.92 3.67 -22.07
N VAL A 521 14.32 4.82 -21.72
CA VAL A 521 13.16 5.41 -22.42
C VAL A 521 13.47 5.58 -23.91
N TYR A 522 14.62 6.18 -24.24
CA TYR A 522 15.01 6.41 -25.63
C TYR A 522 15.12 5.10 -26.42
N ARG A 523 15.72 4.06 -25.82
CA ARG A 523 15.80 2.73 -26.44
C ARG A 523 14.43 2.08 -26.59
N LYS A 524 13.57 2.16 -25.58
CA LYS A 524 12.23 1.56 -25.58
C LYS A 524 11.29 2.21 -26.59
N LEU A 525 11.41 3.53 -26.79
CA LEU A 525 10.61 4.28 -27.76
C LEU A 525 11.23 4.37 -29.15
N GLY A 526 12.49 3.94 -29.31
CA GLY A 526 13.21 4.01 -30.58
C GLY A 526 13.56 5.45 -31.01
N VAL A 527 13.76 6.37 -30.07
CA VAL A 527 14.02 7.80 -30.33
C VAL A 527 15.48 8.17 -30.08
N ALA A 528 16.03 9.07 -30.89
CA ALA A 528 17.40 9.56 -30.76
C ALA A 528 17.50 10.69 -29.71
N GLY A 529 17.40 10.30 -28.44
CA GLY A 529 17.57 11.23 -27.31
C GLY A 529 16.38 12.16 -27.07
N ARG A 530 16.64 13.21 -26.30
CA ARG A 530 15.60 14.15 -25.82
C ARG A 530 14.84 14.88 -26.93
N PRO A 531 15.46 15.35 -28.03
CA PRO A 531 14.73 15.93 -29.15
C PRO A 531 13.78 14.92 -29.82
N GLY A 532 14.21 13.67 -29.95
CA GLY A 532 13.36 12.60 -30.49
C GLY A 532 12.18 12.27 -29.58
N LEU A 533 12.37 12.33 -28.25
CA LEU A 533 11.29 12.17 -27.28
C LEU A 533 10.26 13.32 -27.38
N LEU A 534 10.70 14.57 -27.52
CA LEU A 534 9.83 15.73 -27.69
C LEU A 534 9.01 15.67 -28.99
N SER A 535 9.66 15.33 -30.10
CA SER A 535 8.99 15.13 -31.38
C SER A 535 7.92 14.04 -31.30
N ARG A 536 8.19 12.97 -30.54
CA ARG A 536 7.26 11.85 -30.39
C ARG A 536 6.06 12.19 -29.52
N ALA A 537 6.26 12.96 -28.45
CA ALA A 537 5.17 13.44 -27.59
C ALA A 537 4.22 14.40 -28.32
N ALA A 538 4.71 15.16 -29.31
CA ALA A 538 3.89 16.06 -30.13
C ALA A 538 3.00 15.33 -31.17
N GLU A 539 3.31 14.07 -31.49
CA GLU A 539 2.55 13.24 -32.45
C GLU A 539 1.41 12.42 -31.79
N ASP A 540 1.30 12.42 -30.45
CA ASP A 540 0.34 11.62 -29.69
C ASP A 540 -0.70 12.50 -28.97
N PRO A 541 -1.99 12.52 -29.40
CA PRO A 541 -3.02 13.41 -28.87
C PRO A 541 -3.51 13.05 -27.46
N THR A 542 -2.99 12.00 -26.83
CA THR A 542 -3.31 11.62 -25.44
C THR A 542 -2.33 12.20 -24.39
N TYR A 543 -1.35 12.98 -24.84
CA TYR A 543 -0.31 13.57 -24.00
C TYR A 543 -0.68 14.99 -23.56
N GLU A 544 -1.46 15.13 -22.48
CA GLU A 544 -1.63 16.45 -21.85
C GLU A 544 -0.31 16.87 -21.17
N SER A 545 0.27 17.96 -21.66
CA SER A 545 1.46 18.59 -21.10
C SER A 545 1.15 19.09 -19.68
N PRO A 546 1.88 18.67 -18.63
CA PRO A 546 1.74 19.29 -17.32
C PRO A 546 2.15 20.75 -17.45
N GLY A 547 1.23 21.66 -17.13
CA GLY A 547 1.49 23.09 -17.14
C GLY A 547 2.79 23.41 -16.39
N VAL A 548 3.67 24.16 -17.05
CA VAL A 548 4.91 24.67 -16.46
C VAL A 548 4.54 25.46 -15.21
N VAL A 549 4.91 24.96 -14.04
CA VAL A 549 4.94 25.78 -12.82
C VAL A 549 6.19 26.64 -12.95
N GLU A 550 6.02 27.88 -13.41
CA GLU A 550 7.05 28.91 -13.29
C GLU A 550 7.37 29.09 -11.80
N ILE A 551 8.53 28.60 -11.38
CA ILE A 551 9.11 28.95 -10.09
C ILE A 551 9.55 30.40 -10.22
N GLY A 552 8.65 31.32 -9.87
CA GLY A 552 8.93 32.74 -9.79
C GLY A 552 10.11 33.00 -8.86
N SER A 553 11.22 33.44 -9.44
CA SER A 553 12.34 34.05 -8.74
C SER A 553 11.89 35.40 -8.19
N THR A 554 11.58 35.48 -6.90
CA THR A 554 11.56 36.75 -6.16
C THR A 554 12.75 36.78 -5.21
N VAL A 555 13.88 37.22 -5.78
CA VAL A 555 14.89 37.99 -5.04
C VAL A 555 14.60 39.46 -5.38
N GLY A 556 14.30 40.25 -4.35
CA GLY A 556 13.97 41.67 -4.43
C GLY A 556 13.26 42.12 -3.17
#